data_AF-D8WT88-F1
#
_entry.id   AF-D8WT88-F1
#
_cell.length_a   1.000
_cell.length_b   1.000
_cell.length_c   1.000
_cell.angle_alpha   90.00
_cell.angle_beta   90.00
_cell.angle_gamma   90.00
#
_symmetry.space_group_name_H-M   'P 1'
#
loop_
_entity.id
_entity.type
_entity.pdbx_description
1 polymer ?
#
loop_
_entity_poly.entity_id
_entity_poly.type
_entity_poly.pdbx_seq_one_letter_code
_entity_poly.pdbx_strand_id
1 'polypeptide(L)'
;ELKFGVEGRAALLNGVETLAKAVSTTLGPKGRNVLIDQSYGSPKITKDGVTVAKSIVLKDKFENLGARLIQDVASKTNEVA
;
A
#
# COMPACT_ATOMS: atom_id res chain seq x y z
N GLU A 1 7.85 20.99 2.56
CA GLU A 1 8.46 21.06 1.22
C GLU A 1 7.33 21.02 0.20
N LEU A 2 7.46 21.75 -0.91
CA LEU A 2 6.47 21.80 -1.99
C LEU A 2 7.14 21.25 -3.25
N LYS A 3 6.56 20.21 -3.83
CA LYS A 3 7.00 19.64 -5.11
C LYS A 3 5.93 19.89 -6.16
N PHE A 4 6.35 20.37 -7.33
CA PHE A 4 5.46 20.74 -8.43
C PHE A 4 5.81 19.96 -9.69
N GLY A 5 4.89 19.96 -10.66
CA GLY A 5 5.12 19.42 -11.98
C GLY A 5 5.44 17.92 -11.98
N VAL A 6 6.45 17.55 -12.78
CA VAL A 6 6.82 16.16 -13.04
C VAL A 6 7.39 15.47 -11.81
N GLU A 7 8.20 16.17 -11.01
CA GLU A 7 8.85 15.60 -9.82
C GLU A 7 7.84 15.20 -8.74
N GLY A 8 6.82 16.03 -8.51
CA GLY A 8 5.74 15.71 -7.58
C GLY A 8 4.93 14.49 -8.04
N ARG A 9 4.62 14.40 -9.35
CA ARG A 9 3.94 13.24 -9.93
C ARG A 9 4.78 11.97 -9.86
N ALA A 10 6.08 12.05 -10.13
CA ALA A 10 6.98 10.92 -10.06
C ALA A 10 7.06 10.34 -8.64
N ALA A 11 7.17 11.20 -7.62
CA ALA A 11 7.14 10.76 -6.23
C ALA A 11 5.80 10.09 -5.87
N LEU A 12 4.66 10.68 -6.25
CA LEU A 12 3.36 10.04 -6.03
C LEU A 12 3.26 8.68 -6.74
N LEU A 13 3.72 8.59 -7.99
CA LEU A 13 3.71 7.36 -8.77
C LEU A 13 4.53 6.25 -8.11
N ASN A 14 5.73 6.56 -7.63
CA ASN A 14 6.58 5.58 -6.91
C ASN A 14 5.87 4.99 -5.69
N GLY A 15 5.17 5.84 -4.93
CA GLY A 15 4.40 5.39 -3.77
C GLY A 15 3.25 4.46 -4.15
N VAL A 16 2.50 4.81 -5.19
CA VAL A 16 1.41 4.00 -5.73
C VAL A 16 1.92 2.66 -6.27
N GLU A 17 3.01 2.66 -7.05
CA GLU A 17 3.61 1.44 -7.60
C GLU A 17 4.06 0.48 -6.50
N THR A 18 4.64 1.02 -5.43
CA THR A 18 5.12 0.19 -4.31
C THR A 18 3.95 -0.52 -3.62
N LEU A 19 2.86 0.20 -3.36
CA LEU A 19 1.63 -0.38 -2.83
C LEU A 19 1.04 -1.43 -3.78
N ALA A 20 0.94 -1.11 -5.08
CA ALA A 20 0.36 -1.98 -6.09
C ALA A 20 1.16 -3.28 -6.27
N LYS A 21 2.49 -3.20 -6.27
CA LYS A 21 3.37 -4.38 -6.32
C LYS A 21 3.14 -5.29 -5.11
N ALA A 22 2.99 -4.75 -3.91
CA ALA A 22 2.73 -5.57 -2.73
C ALA A 22 1.34 -6.25 -2.79
N VAL A 23 0.28 -5.50 -3.09
CA VAL A 23 -1.10 -6.03 -3.10
C VAL A 23 -1.34 -6.99 -4.27
N SER A 24 -0.75 -6.74 -5.44
CA SER A 24 -0.92 -7.62 -6.60
C SER A 24 -0.43 -9.04 -6.37
N THR A 25 0.56 -9.23 -5.49
CA THR A 25 1.05 -10.59 -5.14
C THR A 25 0.00 -11.43 -4.41
N THR A 26 -0.98 -10.81 -3.77
CA THR A 26 -2.03 -11.51 -3.02
C THR A 26 -3.30 -11.75 -3.83
N LEU A 27 -3.35 -11.31 -5.09
CA LEU A 27 -4.56 -11.37 -5.91
C LEU A 27 -4.85 -12.79 -6.43
N GLY A 28 -6.12 -13.18 -6.37
CA GLY A 28 -6.64 -14.41 -6.98
C GLY A 28 -6.42 -15.68 -6.14
N PRO A 29 -6.98 -16.82 -6.58
CA PRO A 29 -6.94 -18.08 -5.83
C PRO A 29 -5.52 -18.64 -5.64
N LYS A 30 -4.56 -18.23 -6.48
CA LYS A 30 -3.13 -18.58 -6.38
C LYS A 30 -2.26 -17.44 -5.84
N GLY A 31 -2.86 -16.48 -5.13
CA GLY A 31 -2.13 -15.40 -4.46
C GLY A 31 -1.11 -15.93 -3.45
N ARG A 32 0.03 -15.24 -3.37
CA ARG A 32 1.13 -15.53 -2.45
C ARG A 32 0.89 -14.90 -1.09
N ASN A 33 1.57 -15.43 -0.08
CA ASN A 33 1.56 -14.87 1.27
C ASN A 33 2.47 -13.65 1.34
N VAL A 34 2.02 -12.64 2.07
CA VAL A 34 2.83 -11.49 2.48
C VAL A 34 3.09 -11.61 3.98
N LEU A 35 4.35 -11.39 4.36
CA LEU A 35 4.77 -11.31 5.75
C LEU A 35 4.80 -9.85 6.17
N ILE A 36 4.15 -9.54 7.28
CA ILE A 36 4.04 -8.19 7.84
C ILE A 36 4.71 -8.21 9.21
N ASP A 37 5.71 -7.37 9.37
CA ASP A 37 6.36 -7.17 10.67
C ASP A 37 5.44 -6.43 11.63
N GLN A 38 5.46 -6.82 12.90
CA GLN A 38 4.62 -6.24 13.94
C GLN A 38 5.50 -5.81 15.11
N SER A 39 5.21 -4.65 15.71
CA SER A 39 6.01 -4.09 16.81
C SER A 39 6.06 -4.99 18.06
N TYR A 40 5.10 -5.91 18.20
CA TYR A 40 5.04 -6.87 19.30
C TYR A 40 4.54 -8.22 18.79
N GLY A 41 5.21 -9.30 19.20
CA GLY A 41 4.79 -10.67 18.90
C GLY A 41 5.45 -11.25 17.64
N SER A 42 4.78 -12.26 17.05
CA SER A 42 5.23 -12.93 15.84
C SER A 42 4.80 -12.17 14.58
N PRO A 43 5.54 -12.27 13.47
CA PRO A 43 5.16 -11.63 12.21
C PRO A 43 3.81 -12.16 11.71
N LYS A 44 2.98 -11.27 11.17
CA LYS A 44 1.66 -11.61 10.65
C LYS A 44 1.80 -12.07 9.20
N ILE A 45 1.33 -13.29 8.91
CA ILE A 45 1.28 -13.83 7.55
C ILE A 45 -0.14 -13.67 7.01
N THR A 46 -0.31 -13.03 5.86
CA THR A 46 -1.64 -12.80 5.27
C THR A 46 -1.64 -12.87 3.74
N LYS A 47 -2.80 -13.21 3.18
CA LYS A 47 -3.13 -13.06 1.74
C LYS A 47 -4.22 -12.00 1.50
N ASP A 48 -4.62 -11.30 2.55
CA ASP A 48 -5.62 -10.25 2.42
C ASP A 48 -4.97 -8.96 1.92
N GLY A 49 -5.28 -8.59 0.68
CA GLY A 49 -4.76 -7.38 0.04
C GLY A 49 -5.14 -6.10 0.78
N VAL A 50 -6.28 -6.05 1.48
CA VAL A 50 -6.70 -4.88 2.25
C VAL A 50 -5.82 -4.72 3.49
N THR A 51 -5.57 -5.81 4.22
CA THR A 51 -4.62 -5.81 5.35
C THR A 51 -3.20 -5.45 4.91
N VAL A 52 -2.74 -5.97 3.77
CA VAL A 52 -1.42 -5.62 3.21
C VAL A 52 -1.35 -4.13 2.89
N ALA A 53 -2.35 -3.59 2.17
CA ALA A 53 -2.39 -2.19 1.81
C ALA A 53 -2.30 -1.28 3.05
N LYS A 54 -3.08 -1.58 4.11
CA LYS A 54 -3.11 -0.81 5.36
C LYS A 54 -1.79 -0.84 6.15
N SER A 55 -0.96 -1.86 5.95
CA SER A 55 0.29 -2.04 6.70
C SER A 55 1.48 -1.34 6.04
N ILE A 56 1.32 -0.86 4.80
CA ILE A 56 2.40 -0.19 4.06
C ILE A 56 2.45 1.28 4.46
N VAL A 57 3.61 1.68 5.00
CA VAL A 57 3.96 3.06 5.31
C VAL A 57 5.31 3.37 4.69
N LEU A 58 5.36 4.39 3.83
CA LEU A 58 6.59 4.78 3.15
C LEU A 58 7.30 5.89 3.92
N LYS A 59 8.63 5.88 3.89
CA LYS A 59 9.47 6.86 4.59
C LYS A 59 9.36 8.26 3.97
N ASP A 60 9.31 8.34 2.64
CA ASP A 60 9.13 9.61 1.93
C ASP A 60 7.69 10.11 2.05
N LYS A 61 7.52 11.38 2.40
CA LYS A 61 6.20 11.97 2.63
C LYS A 61 5.35 12.03 1.37
N PHE A 62 5.94 12.32 0.21
CA PHE A 62 5.21 12.44 -1.06
C PHE A 62 4.83 11.07 -1.60
N GLU A 63 5.73 10.09 -1.54
CA GLU A 63 5.41 8.72 -1.91
C GLU A 63 4.30 8.16 -0.99
N ASN A 64 4.42 8.38 0.32
CA ASN A 64 3.41 7.93 1.29
C ASN A 64 2.05 8.60 1.06
N LEU A 65 2.03 9.84 0.57
CA LEU A 65 0.79 10.54 0.24
C LEU A 65 0.07 9.87 -0.95
N GLY A 66 0.82 9.43 -1.96
CA GLY A 66 0.28 8.66 -3.08
C GLY A 66 -0.24 7.29 -2.65
N ALA A 67 0.51 6.58 -1.81
CA ALA A 67 0.08 5.30 -1.25
C ALA A 67 -1.20 5.42 -0.41
N ARG A 68 -1.30 6.44 0.46
CA ARG A 68 -2.49 6.72 1.27
C ARG A 68 -3.73 7.00 0.44
N LEU A 69 -3.59 7.75 -0.65
CA LEU A 69 -4.73 8.07 -1.52
C LEU A 69 -5.38 6.80 -2.08
N ILE A 70 -4.58 5.81 -2.47
CA ILE A 70 -5.09 4.52 -2.95
C ILE A 70 -5.62 3.65 -1.81
N GLN A 71 -4.99 3.67 -0.63
CA GLN A 71 -5.50 2.98 0.56
C GLN A 71 -6.91 3.47 0.95
N ASP A 72 -7.16 4.77 0.88
CA ASP A 72 -8.46 5.36 1.20
C ASP A 72 -9.54 4.93 0.20
N VAL A 73 -9.22 4.91 -1.11
CA VAL A 73 -10.13 4.44 -2.16
C VAL A 73 -10.44 2.94 -1.97
N ALA A 74 -9.43 2.13 -1.69
CA ALA A 74 -9.59 0.70 -1.43
C ALA A 74 -10.43 0.45 -0.17
N SER A 75 -10.21 1.23 0.90
CA SER A 75 -10.96 1.08 2.15
C SER A 75 -12.43 1.44 1.97
N LYS A 76 -12.74 2.52 1.26
CA LYS A 76 -14.13 2.89 0.94
C LYS A 76 -14.84 1.83 0.09
N THR A 77 -14.13 1.22 -0.87
CA THR A 77 -14.71 0.13 -1.69
C THR A 77 -15.06 -1.08 -0.84
N ASN A 78 -14.24 -1.40 0.16
CA ASN A 78 -14.47 -2.52 1.07
C ASN A 78 -15.59 -2.28 2.10
N GLU A 79 -15.98 -1.02 2.37
CA GLU A 79 -17.11 -0.71 3.26
C GLU A 79 -18.47 -0.81 2.54
N VAL A 80 -18.48 -0.71 1.21
CA VAL A 80 -19.68 -0.77 0.37
C VAL A 80 -19.99 -2.20 -0.07
N ALA A 81 -19.00 -3.08 -0.07
CA ALA A 81 -19.10 -4.49 -0.44
C ALA A 81 -19.39 -5.37 0.78
#